data_AF-A0A139WEU9-F1
#
_entry.id   AF-A0A139WEU9-F1
#
_cell.length_a   1.000
_cell.length_b   1.000
_cell.length_c   1.000
_cell.angle_alpha   90.00
_cell.angle_beta   90.00
_cell.angle_gamma   90.00
#
_symmetry.space_group_name_H-M   'P 1'
#
loop_
_entity.id
_entity.type
_entity.pdbx_description
1 polymer ?
#
loop_
_entity_poly.entity_id
_entity_poly.type
_entity_poly.pdbx_seq_one_letter_code
_entity_poly.pdbx_strand_id
1 'polypeptide(L)'
;MAFGKSTDTKRIKNAVLEDKLWKTYIDSEEKTNQNWKNRWKWILEEYDNLHKKLDEISKDSAFLSGVNKNLREKDQRTIRPIPETTNHEYGWIPEKPEFQLERYGPDVDQAAPLPPNYGIFKG
;
A
#
# COMPACT_ATOMS: atom_id res chain seq x y z
N MET A 1 28.82 -29.77 -38.15
CA MET A 1 28.20 -29.41 -36.86
C MET A 1 27.50 -30.65 -36.32
N ALA A 2 27.99 -31.23 -35.23
CA ALA A 2 27.37 -32.38 -34.59
C ALA A 2 26.49 -31.88 -33.44
N PHE A 3 25.18 -32.07 -33.54
CA PHE A 3 24.26 -31.80 -32.44
C PHE A 3 24.41 -32.91 -31.40
N GLY A 4 24.84 -32.53 -30.19
CA GLY A 4 24.95 -33.42 -29.05
C GLY A 4 23.59 -34.04 -28.73
N LYS A 5 23.54 -35.37 -28.68
CA LYS A 5 22.37 -36.09 -28.16
C LYS A 5 22.30 -35.82 -26.66
N SER A 6 21.33 -35.01 -26.24
CA SER A 6 20.93 -34.91 -24.84
C SER A 6 20.54 -36.31 -24.37
N THR A 7 21.37 -36.91 -23.52
CA THR A 7 21.04 -38.18 -22.87
C THR A 7 19.96 -37.89 -21.84
N ASP A 8 18.72 -38.10 -22.26
CA ASP A 8 17.52 -38.15 -21.43
C ASP A 8 17.55 -39.43 -20.56
N THR A 9 18.62 -39.57 -19.78
CA THR A 9 18.83 -40.70 -18.89
C THR A 9 18.34 -40.35 -17.50
N LYS A 10 17.20 -40.95 -17.17
CA LYS A 10 16.85 -41.44 -15.84
C LYS A 10 16.24 -40.42 -14.88
N ARG A 11 15.13 -39.83 -15.31
CA ARG A 11 13.98 -39.63 -14.43
C ARG A 11 13.35 -41.00 -14.08
N ILE A 12 14.15 -41.92 -13.52
CA ILE A 12 13.59 -43.11 -12.86
C ILE A 12 13.03 -42.58 -11.55
N LYS A 13 11.79 -42.10 -11.63
CA LYS A 13 10.97 -41.77 -10.47
C LYS A 13 10.85 -43.05 -9.65
N ASN A 14 11.60 -43.12 -8.56
CA ASN A 14 11.42 -44.19 -7.60
C ASN A 14 10.09 -43.90 -6.90
N ALA A 15 8.99 -44.45 -7.42
CA ALA A 15 7.63 -44.16 -6.93
C ALA A 15 7.49 -44.39 -5.42
N VAL A 16 8.25 -45.35 -4.86
CA VAL A 16 8.32 -45.60 -3.42
C VAL A 16 8.99 -44.47 -2.66
N LEU A 17 10.02 -43.83 -3.23
CA LEU A 17 10.65 -42.65 -2.64
C LEU A 17 9.71 -41.44 -2.70
N GLU A 18 9.04 -41.24 -3.82
CA GLU A 18 8.06 -40.14 -3.98
C GLU A 18 6.89 -40.27 -2.99
N ASP A 19 6.34 -41.49 -2.82
CA ASP A 19 5.29 -41.77 -1.83
C ASP A 19 5.77 -41.52 -0.39
N LYS A 20 7.00 -41.92 -0.05
CA LYS A 20 7.58 -41.63 1.28
C LYS A 20 7.74 -40.14 1.52
N LEU A 21 8.24 -39.39 0.54
CA LEU A 21 8.39 -37.94 0.66
C LEU A 21 7.04 -37.25 0.84
N TRP A 22 6.02 -37.67 0.08
CA TRP A 22 4.66 -37.15 0.22
C TRP A 22 4.07 -37.43 1.61
N LYS A 23 4.23 -38.66 2.14
CA LYS A 23 3.80 -38.99 3.51
C LYS A 23 4.50 -38.15 4.56
N THR A 24 5.83 -38.00 4.45
CA THR A 24 6.58 -37.15 5.40
C THR A 24 6.14 -35.69 5.35
N TYR A 25 5.77 -35.20 4.16
CA TYR A 25 5.28 -33.86 3.98
C TYR A 25 3.93 -33.68 4.69
N ILE A 26 2.96 -34.58 4.46
CA ILE A 26 1.66 -34.55 5.17
C ILE A 26 1.85 -34.64 6.68
N ASP A 27 2.68 -35.57 7.17
CA ASP A 27 2.95 -35.71 8.60
C ASP A 27 3.55 -34.43 9.19
N SER A 28 4.38 -33.73 8.42
CA SER A 28 4.98 -32.46 8.84
C SER A 28 3.97 -31.32 8.88
N GLU A 29 3.04 -31.26 7.93
CA GLU A 29 1.93 -30.29 7.94
C GLU A 29 1.01 -30.52 9.16
N GLU A 30 0.67 -31.78 9.45
CA GLU A 30 -0.17 -32.09 10.61
C GLU A 30 0.54 -31.73 11.92
N LYS A 31 1.82 -32.10 12.06
CA LYS A 31 2.62 -31.76 13.25
C LYS A 31 2.80 -30.26 13.42
N THR A 32 3.03 -29.52 12.34
CA THR A 32 3.15 -28.06 12.42
C THR A 32 1.84 -27.41 12.81
N ASN A 33 0.70 -27.87 12.28
CA ASN A 33 -0.63 -27.39 12.68
C ASN A 33 -0.93 -27.70 14.17
N GLN A 34 -0.64 -28.91 14.64
CA GLN A 34 -0.80 -29.27 16.04
C GLN A 34 0.14 -28.46 16.96
N ASN A 35 1.40 -28.29 16.55
CA ASN A 35 2.35 -27.44 17.28
C ASN A 35 1.92 -25.98 17.31
N TRP A 36 1.34 -25.45 16.22
CA TRP A 36 0.77 -24.11 16.16
C TRP A 36 -0.30 -23.93 17.25
N LYS A 37 -1.27 -24.85 17.26
CA LYS A 37 -2.37 -24.83 18.24
C LYS A 37 -1.91 -25.06 19.68
N ASN A 38 -0.94 -25.94 19.92
CA ASN A 38 -0.57 -26.29 21.29
C ASN A 38 0.43 -25.29 21.89
N ARG A 39 1.40 -24.81 21.10
CA ARG A 39 2.48 -23.95 21.59
C ARG A 39 2.20 -22.46 21.45
N TRP A 40 1.33 -22.06 20.51
CA TRP A 40 1.14 -20.65 20.16
C TRP A 40 -0.28 -20.14 20.41
N LYS A 41 -1.23 -21.02 20.75
CA LYS A 41 -2.61 -20.60 21.09
C LYS A 41 -2.68 -19.63 22.27
N TRP A 42 -1.76 -19.72 23.23
CA TRP A 42 -1.72 -18.80 24.36
C TRP A 42 -1.52 -17.34 23.93
N ILE A 43 -0.91 -17.07 22.76
CA ILE A 43 -0.74 -15.70 22.25
C ILE A 43 -2.10 -15.09 21.92
N LEU A 44 -3.00 -15.87 21.32
CA LEU A 44 -4.36 -15.42 21.03
C LEU A 44 -5.14 -15.18 22.32
N GLU A 45 -4.99 -16.07 23.30
CA GLU A 45 -5.62 -15.92 24.61
C GLU A 45 -5.10 -14.67 25.35
N GLU A 46 -3.80 -14.40 25.27
CA GLU A 46 -3.20 -13.22 25.89
C GLU A 46 -3.61 -11.92 25.19
N TYR A 47 -3.72 -11.94 23.86
CA TYR A 47 -4.25 -10.82 23.09
C TYR A 47 -5.70 -10.50 23.49
N ASP A 48 -6.55 -11.52 23.58
CA ASP A 48 -7.94 -11.36 24.03
C ASP A 48 -8.00 -10.82 25.46
N ASN A 49 -7.13 -11.29 26.36
CA ASN A 49 -7.04 -10.80 27.73
C ASN A 49 -6.60 -9.33 27.80
N LEU A 50 -5.60 -8.94 27.01
CA LEU A 50 -5.16 -7.55 26.91
C LEU A 50 -6.26 -6.65 26.35
N HIS A 51 -6.99 -7.12 25.34
CA HIS A 51 -8.09 -6.38 24.76
C HIS A 51 -9.21 -6.14 25.79
N LYS A 52 -9.58 -7.17 26.57
CA LYS A 52 -10.54 -7.05 27.67
C LYS A 52 -10.11 -6.05 28.73
N LYS A 53 -8.84 -6.11 29.16
CA LYS A 53 -8.28 -5.15 30.13
C LYS A 53 -8.32 -3.71 29.59
N LEU A 54 -8.01 -3.53 28.32
CA LEU A 54 -8.05 -2.23 27.68
C LEU A 54 -9.49 -1.70 27.60
N ASP A 55 -10.46 -2.54 27.29
CA ASP A 55 -11.88 -2.19 27.28
C ASP A 55 -12.38 -1.81 28.68
N GLU A 56 -11.97 -2.52 29.72
CA GLU A 56 -12.29 -2.20 31.12
C GLU A 56 -11.74 -0.82 31.51
N ILE A 57 -10.44 -0.59 31.29
CA ILE A 57 -9.80 0.70 31.58
C ILE A 57 -10.43 1.83 30.76
N SER A 58 -10.77 1.56 29.50
CA SER A 58 -11.42 2.53 28.61
C SER A 58 -12.80 2.94 29.11
N LYS A 59 -13.58 1.99 29.67
CA LYS A 59 -14.89 2.25 30.28
C LYS A 59 -14.78 3.04 31.59
N ASP A 60 -13.79 2.71 32.42
CA ASP A 60 -13.59 3.37 33.73
C ASP A 60 -12.98 4.77 33.60
N SER A 61 -12.36 5.06 32.45
CA SER A 61 -11.77 6.35 32.14
C SER A 61 -12.82 7.45 31.91
N ALA A 62 -12.98 8.33 32.91
CA ALA A 62 -13.80 9.54 32.79
C ALA A 62 -13.33 10.46 31.63
N PHE A 63 -12.03 10.46 31.33
CA PHE A 63 -11.44 11.21 30.21
C PHE A 63 -11.93 10.68 28.86
N LEU A 64 -11.87 9.36 28.64
CA LEU A 64 -12.30 8.73 27.40
C LEU A 64 -13.82 8.80 27.22
N SER A 65 -14.59 8.76 28.31
CA SER A 65 -16.04 9.02 28.28
C SER A 65 -16.36 10.43 27.76
N GLY A 66 -15.57 11.44 28.14
CA GLY A 66 -15.69 12.80 27.59
C GLY A 66 -15.28 12.90 26.12
N VAL A 67 -14.15 12.28 25.75
CA VAL A 67 -13.64 12.27 24.37
C VAL A 67 -14.58 11.53 23.41
N ASN A 68 -15.16 10.40 23.81
CA ASN A 68 -16.13 9.65 22.99
C ASN A 68 -17.43 10.42 22.75
N LYS A 69 -17.86 11.26 23.70
CA LYS A 69 -19.00 12.17 23.49
C LYS A 69 -18.66 13.23 22.43
N ASN A 70 -17.44 13.77 22.46
CA ASN A 70 -16.97 14.76 21.49
C ASN A 70 -16.62 14.15 20.12
N LEU A 71 -16.22 12.88 20.03
CA LEU A 71 -16.03 12.17 18.74
C LEU A 71 -17.35 11.83 18.05
N ARG A 72 -18.45 11.71 18.81
CA ARG A 72 -19.81 11.58 18.24
C ARG A 72 -20.33 12.90 17.67
N GLU A 73 -19.80 14.04 18.10
CA GLU A 73 -19.95 15.26 17.33
C GLU A 73 -19.20 15.02 16.02
N LYS A 74 -19.97 14.82 14.94
CA LYS A 74 -19.45 14.61 13.59
C LYS A 74 -18.26 15.53 13.37
N ASP A 75 -17.10 14.92 13.11
CA ASP A 75 -15.94 15.67 12.66
C ASP A 75 -16.38 16.55 11.47
N GLN A 76 -16.42 17.86 11.70
CA GLN A 76 -16.87 18.84 10.71
C GLN A 76 -15.83 19.03 9.61
N ARG A 77 -14.71 18.28 9.65
CA ARG A 77 -13.77 18.17 8.54
C ARG A 77 -14.45 17.40 7.41
N THR A 78 -15.23 18.13 6.63
CA THR A 78 -15.74 17.68 5.34
C THR A 78 -14.53 17.42 4.46
N ILE A 79 -14.22 16.15 4.23
CA ILE A 79 -13.39 15.76 3.11
C ILE A 79 -14.19 16.22 1.89
N ARG A 80 -13.77 17.31 1.25
CA ARG A 80 -14.37 17.72 -0.03
C ARG A 80 -14.32 16.48 -0.94
N PRO A 81 -15.36 16.22 -1.76
CA PRO A 81 -15.32 15.09 -2.66
C PRO A 81 -14.02 15.15 -3.45
N ILE A 82 -13.28 14.04 -3.44
CA ILE A 82 -12.05 13.94 -4.23
C ILE A 82 -12.48 14.20 -5.68
N PRO A 83 -11.91 15.19 -6.38
CA PRO A 83 -12.28 15.45 -7.75
C PRO A 83 -12.02 14.19 -8.59
N GLU A 84 -13.03 13.73 -9.34
CA GLU A 84 -12.87 12.64 -10.28
C GLU A 84 -11.88 13.09 -11.36
N THR A 85 -10.66 12.57 -11.28
CA THR A 85 -9.60 12.88 -12.24
C THR A 85 -9.27 11.64 -13.02
N THR A 86 -9.02 11.81 -14.32
CA THR A 86 -8.81 10.73 -15.28
C THR A 86 -7.64 9.80 -14.92
N ASN A 87 -6.74 10.23 -14.03
CA ASN A 87 -5.57 9.49 -13.58
C ASN A 87 -5.55 9.15 -12.07
N HIS A 88 -6.62 9.44 -11.31
CA HIS A 88 -6.75 9.20 -9.85
C HIS A 88 -5.63 9.70 -8.90
N GLU A 89 -4.53 10.27 -9.42
CA GLU A 89 -3.31 10.60 -8.65
C GLU A 89 -2.94 12.09 -8.68
N TYR A 90 -3.49 12.89 -9.61
CA TYR A 90 -2.96 14.24 -9.89
C TYR A 90 -3.99 15.38 -9.94
N GLY A 91 -5.08 15.30 -9.16
CA GLY A 91 -6.20 16.22 -9.34
C GLY A 91 -6.05 17.67 -8.86
N TRP A 92 -5.22 17.94 -7.86
CA TRP A 92 -5.24 19.26 -7.19
C TRP A 92 -4.29 20.30 -7.78
N ILE A 93 -3.25 19.88 -8.50
CA ILE A 93 -2.26 20.78 -9.11
C ILE A 93 -2.78 21.40 -10.42
N PRO A 94 -3.42 20.64 -11.34
CA PRO A 94 -3.91 21.18 -12.61
C PRO A 94 -5.11 22.13 -12.47
N GLU A 95 -5.84 22.09 -11.35
CA GLU A 95 -6.95 23.00 -11.07
C GLU A 95 -6.49 24.45 -10.88
N LYS A 96 -5.21 24.65 -10.50
CA LYS A 96 -4.65 25.98 -10.32
C LYS A 96 -4.30 26.59 -11.70
N PRO A 97 -4.84 27.77 -12.05
CA PRO A 97 -4.61 28.40 -13.37
C PRO A 97 -3.15 28.78 -13.62
N GLU A 98 -2.34 28.85 -12.56
CA GLU A 98 -0.89 29.09 -12.62
C GLU A 98 -0.10 27.90 -13.20
N PHE A 99 -0.64 26.68 -13.11
CA PHE A 99 0.02 25.44 -13.53
C PHE A 99 -0.57 24.85 -14.82
N GLN A 100 -1.45 25.59 -15.50
CA GLN A 100 -1.98 25.20 -16.81
C GLN A 100 -0.92 25.45 -17.88
N LEU A 101 -0.16 24.40 -18.21
CA LEU A 101 0.90 24.43 -19.23
C LEU A 101 0.38 24.77 -20.64
N GLU A 102 -0.94 24.67 -20.88
CA GLU A 102 -1.60 25.12 -22.11
C GLU A 102 -1.40 26.61 -22.39
N ARG A 103 -1.12 27.43 -21.36
CA ARG A 103 -0.70 28.84 -21.52
C ARG A 103 0.63 29.02 -22.25
N TYR A 104 1.45 27.98 -22.36
CA TYR A 104 2.76 28.01 -23.01
C TYR A 104 2.77 27.22 -24.33
N GLY A 105 1.60 27.08 -24.97
CA GLY A 105 1.50 26.46 -26.30
C GLY A 105 2.31 27.18 -27.38
N PRO A 106 2.47 26.57 -28.57
CA PRO A 106 3.31 27.10 -29.65
C PRO A 106 2.88 28.47 -30.22
N ASP A 107 1.77 29.04 -29.76
CA ASP A 107 1.29 30.38 -30.14
C ASP A 107 1.85 31.52 -29.23
N VAL A 108 2.75 31.20 -28.29
CA VAL A 108 3.26 32.16 -27.26
C VAL A 108 4.61 32.78 -27.66
N ASP A 109 5.14 32.46 -28.84
CA ASP A 109 6.42 32.98 -29.37
C ASP A 109 6.37 34.45 -29.85
N GLN A 110 5.37 35.24 -29.44
CA GLN A 110 5.47 36.70 -29.57
C GLN A 110 6.34 37.26 -28.45
N ALA A 111 7.63 37.47 -28.76
CA ALA A 111 8.52 38.19 -27.88
C ALA A 111 7.90 39.54 -27.49
N ALA A 112 7.67 39.74 -26.19
CA ALA A 112 7.17 41.01 -25.69
C ALA A 112 8.13 42.15 -26.11
N PRO A 113 7.61 43.32 -26.51
CA PRO A 113 8.46 44.45 -26.86
C PRO A 113 9.32 44.83 -25.66
N LEU A 114 10.61 45.09 -25.91
CA LEU A 114 11.55 45.45 -24.85
C LEU A 114 11.08 46.72 -24.11
N PRO A 115 11.31 46.82 -22.78
CA PRO A 115 11.00 48.01 -22.03
C PRO A 115 11.72 49.24 -22.60
N PRO A 116 11.11 50.45 -22.55
CA PRO A 116 11.65 51.67 -23.16
C PRO A 116 13.04 52.09 -22.62
N ASN A 117 13.44 51.53 -21.47
CA ASN A 117 14.71 51.80 -20.81
C ASN A 117 15.90 51.09 -21.50
N TYR A 118 15.64 50.13 -22.39
CA TYR A 118 16.65 49.47 -23.20
C TYR A 118 16.73 50.14 -24.57
N GLY A 119 17.06 51.44 -24.56
CA GLY A 119 17.46 52.15 -25.75
C GLY A 119 18.78 51.58 -26.28
N ILE A 120 18.76 51.04 -27.50
CA ILE A 120 19.96 50.70 -28.26
C ILE A 120 20.73 52.01 -28.42
N PHE A 121 21.93 52.12 -27.83
CA PHE A 121 22.84 53.23 -28.10
C PHE A 121 23.10 53.28 -29.61
N LYS A 122 22.45 54.21 -30.30
CA LYS A 122 22.81 54.60 -31.66
C LYS A 122 23.98 55.58 -31.54
N GLY A 123 25.18 55.10 -31.83
CA GLY A 123 26.29 55.95 -32.26
C GLY A 123 26.06 56.41 -33.70
#